data_AF-A0A0P9FT92-F1
#
_entry.id   AF-A0A0P9FT92-F1
#
_cell.length_a   1.000
_cell.length_b   1.000
_cell.length_c   1.000
_cell.angle_alpha   90.00
_cell.angle_beta   90.00
_cell.angle_gamma   90.00
#
_symmetry.space_group_name_H-M   'P 1'
#
loop_
_entity.id
_entity.type
_entity.pdbx_description
1 polymer ?
#
loop_
_entity_poly.entity_id
_entity_poly.type
_entity_poly.pdbx_seq_one_letter_code
_entity_poly.pdbx_strand_id
1 'polypeptide(L)'
;MVTAGKVFKLVEPAPLPELASKLGGYRREEAYEESDYEFMLVTEIVHLMPRENALTGVYSHDYVTHVFHRGKTVPLPRTIEAMFRFAQHKDRTFLTVVEKKRLANFIANRLSETIYERAGHITEARIPPETLRDFHLKNPEDTKITFFDNVDIPNVNKLSLYGPDLIGTSLFEEYGKHGDLWYIVAKSKEHGYVVGVTRDASVTIFNIVDKNKYLEYVEKEIYPLIL
;
A
#
# COMPACT_ATOMS: atom_id res chain seq x y z
N MET A 1 -14.10 11.08 0.28
CA MET A 1 -13.41 10.20 1.24
C MET A 1 -12.40 9.38 0.46
N VAL A 2 -11.26 9.02 1.05
CA VAL A 2 -10.12 8.43 0.35
C VAL A 2 -9.73 7.09 0.97
N THR A 3 -9.42 6.10 0.14
CA THR A 3 -8.85 4.82 0.58
C THR A 3 -7.44 4.69 0.03
N ALA A 4 -6.48 4.39 0.89
CA ALA A 4 -5.09 4.20 0.52
C ALA A 4 -4.62 2.81 0.93
N GLY A 5 -3.64 2.30 0.21
CA GLY A 5 -3.02 1.02 0.46
C GLY A 5 -1.71 0.89 -0.30
N LYS A 6 -1.00 -0.19 -0.01
CA LYS A 6 0.28 -0.50 -0.64
C LYS A 6 0.36 -1.98 -0.96
N VAL A 7 0.96 -2.28 -2.10
CA VAL A 7 1.21 -3.64 -2.57
C VAL A 7 2.64 -4.07 -2.27
N PHE A 8 2.77 -5.32 -1.86
CA PHE A 8 4.02 -6.00 -1.57
C PHE A 8 4.03 -7.33 -2.32
N LYS A 9 5.24 -7.86 -2.55
CA LYS A 9 5.45 -9.18 -3.12
C LYS A 9 6.15 -10.08 -2.12
N LEU A 10 5.80 -11.37 -2.14
CA LEU A 10 6.52 -12.38 -1.39
C LEU A 10 7.78 -12.76 -2.19
N VAL A 11 8.93 -12.74 -1.54
CA VAL A 11 10.22 -13.15 -2.15
C VAL A 11 10.20 -14.66 -2.42
N GLU A 12 9.70 -15.42 -1.45
CA GLU A 12 9.48 -16.86 -1.55
C GLU A 12 7.96 -17.09 -1.57
N PRO A 13 7.39 -17.59 -2.69
CA PRO A 13 5.97 -17.87 -2.77
C PRO A 13 5.55 -18.87 -1.70
N ALA A 14 4.55 -18.50 -0.91
CA ALA A 14 3.93 -19.38 0.08
C ALA A 14 2.49 -19.68 -0.37
N PRO A 15 2.07 -20.96 -0.41
CA PRO A 15 0.68 -21.32 -0.69
C PRO A 15 -0.28 -20.66 0.30
N LEU A 16 -1.43 -20.20 -0.18
CA LEU A 16 -2.45 -19.56 0.67
C LEU A 16 -2.88 -20.42 1.87
N PRO A 17 -3.00 -21.77 1.78
CA PRO A 17 -3.30 -22.60 2.95
C PRO A 17 -2.21 -22.57 4.03
N GLU A 18 -0.93 -22.48 3.63
CA GLU A 18 0.18 -22.35 4.57
C GLU A 18 0.14 -21.00 5.28
N LEU A 19 -0.11 -19.92 4.52
CA LEU A 19 -0.30 -18.58 5.09
C LEU A 19 -1.47 -18.55 6.07
N ALA A 20 -2.60 -19.19 5.72
CA ALA A 20 -3.75 -19.27 6.59
C ALA A 20 -3.44 -20.01 7.90
N SER A 21 -2.67 -21.10 7.83
CA SER A 21 -2.24 -21.84 9.01
C SER A 21 -1.30 -21.05 9.91
N LYS A 22 -0.37 -20.27 9.33
CA LYS A 22 0.61 -19.47 10.10
C LYS A 22 -0.01 -18.23 10.76
N LEU A 23 -1.02 -17.64 10.12
CA LEU A 23 -1.69 -16.43 10.61
C LEU A 23 -2.92 -16.72 11.47
N GLY A 24 -3.50 -17.92 11.35
CA GLY A 24 -4.70 -18.33 12.07
C GLY A 24 -4.51 -18.32 13.57
N GLY A 25 -5.32 -17.53 14.28
CA GLY A 25 -5.25 -17.42 15.74
C GLY A 25 -4.03 -16.67 16.26
N TYR A 26 -3.29 -15.97 15.39
CA TYR A 26 -2.15 -15.16 15.81
C TYR A 26 -2.60 -14.09 16.81
N ARG A 27 -2.01 -14.14 18.00
CA ARG A 27 -2.18 -13.15 19.07
C ARG A 27 -0.89 -13.06 19.88
N ARG A 28 -0.46 -11.84 20.18
CA ARG A 28 0.70 -11.52 21.00
C ARG A 28 0.33 -10.43 21.97
N GLU A 29 0.71 -10.62 23.23
CA GLU A 29 0.49 -9.66 24.31
C GLU A 29 1.84 -9.16 24.81
N GLU A 30 1.98 -7.86 24.98
CA GLU A 30 3.19 -7.20 25.46
C GLU A 30 2.84 -6.26 26.61
N ALA A 31 3.46 -6.46 27.77
CA ALA A 31 3.36 -5.52 28.88
C ALA A 31 4.12 -4.24 28.53
N TYR A 32 3.47 -3.10 28.72
CA TYR A 32 4.05 -1.77 28.59
C TYR A 32 3.97 -1.06 29.93
N GLU A 33 5.12 -0.63 30.44
CA GLU A 33 5.22 0.12 31.69
C GLU A 33 5.94 1.46 31.44
N GLU A 34 5.30 2.56 31.81
CA GLU A 34 5.90 3.90 31.79
C GLU A 34 5.40 4.73 32.96
N SER A 35 6.30 5.08 33.89
CA SER A 35 5.97 5.84 35.11
C SER A 35 4.87 5.14 35.91
N ASP A 36 3.68 5.74 36.05
CA ASP A 36 2.53 5.19 36.79
C ASP A 36 1.53 4.44 35.87
N TYR A 37 1.89 4.19 34.61
CA TYR A 37 1.01 3.59 33.61
C TYR A 37 1.48 2.19 33.22
N GLU A 38 0.58 1.22 33.34
CA GLU A 38 0.76 -0.15 32.88
C GLU A 38 -0.35 -0.50 31.89
N PHE A 39 0.01 -0.98 30.70
CA PHE A 39 -0.91 -1.44 29.66
C PHE A 39 -0.52 -2.83 29.18
N MET A 40 -1.51 -3.64 28.80
CA MET A 40 -1.28 -4.86 28.02
C MET A 40 -1.59 -4.56 26.56
N LEU A 41 -0.55 -4.43 25.73
CA LEU A 41 -0.69 -4.15 24.31
C LEU A 41 -0.93 -5.46 23.56
N VAL A 42 -2.00 -5.51 22.78
CA VAL A 42 -2.38 -6.68 22.00
C VAL A 42 -2.04 -6.47 20.53
N THR A 43 -1.46 -7.49 19.90
CA THR A 43 -1.36 -7.60 18.45
C THR A 43 -2.01 -8.89 18.02
N GLU A 44 -2.97 -8.83 17.11
CA GLU A 44 -3.69 -10.02 16.65
C GLU A 44 -4.11 -9.92 15.18
N ILE A 45 -4.37 -11.09 14.59
CA ILE A 45 -4.96 -11.20 13.26
C ILE A 45 -6.36 -11.76 13.42
N VAL A 46 -7.34 -10.95 13.04
CA VAL A 46 -8.76 -11.29 13.17
C VAL A 46 -9.43 -11.36 11.81
N HIS A 47 -10.60 -12.00 11.78
CA HIS A 47 -11.43 -12.14 10.57
C HIS A 47 -10.67 -12.72 9.36
N LEU A 48 -9.80 -13.71 9.61
CA LEU A 48 -9.06 -14.39 8.56
C LEU A 48 -10.01 -15.26 7.74
N MET A 49 -10.22 -14.89 6.47
CA MET A 49 -11.17 -15.50 5.55
C MET A 49 -10.44 -16.03 4.31
N PRO A 50 -10.26 -17.36 4.18
CA PRO A 50 -9.77 -17.96 2.95
C PRO A 50 -10.83 -17.92 1.85
N ARG A 51 -10.38 -17.73 0.61
CA ARG A 51 -11.12 -17.82 -0.65
C ARG A 51 -10.24 -18.57 -1.67
N GLU A 52 -10.82 -18.94 -2.80
CA GLU A 52 -10.15 -19.76 -3.84
C GLU A 52 -8.73 -19.28 -4.18
N ASN A 53 -8.55 -17.98 -4.47
CA ASN A 53 -7.26 -17.39 -4.86
C ASN A 53 -6.82 -16.24 -3.93
N ALA A 54 -7.41 -16.12 -2.74
CA ALA A 54 -7.09 -15.05 -1.81
C ALA A 54 -7.28 -15.44 -0.34
N LEU A 55 -6.53 -14.78 0.55
CA LEU A 55 -6.66 -14.86 2.00
C LEU A 55 -6.77 -13.43 2.53
N THR A 56 -7.93 -13.05 3.05
CA THR A 56 -8.19 -11.70 3.57
C THR A 56 -8.24 -11.74 5.09
N GLY A 57 -7.71 -10.73 5.77
CA GLY A 57 -7.79 -10.59 7.23
C GLY A 57 -7.68 -9.15 7.67
N VAL A 58 -7.78 -8.93 8.98
CA VAL A 58 -7.55 -7.64 9.63
C VAL A 58 -6.39 -7.79 10.60
N TYR A 59 -5.37 -6.96 10.41
CA TYR A 59 -4.27 -6.82 11.35
C TYR A 59 -4.67 -5.78 12.39
N SER A 60 -4.75 -6.17 13.66
CA SER A 60 -5.04 -5.31 14.81
C SER A 60 -3.79 -5.19 15.67
N HIS A 61 -3.40 -3.97 16.04
CA HIS A 61 -2.20 -3.72 16.83
C HIS A 61 -2.37 -2.51 17.75
N ASP A 62 -2.10 -2.74 19.03
CA ASP A 62 -2.01 -1.69 20.02
C ASP A 62 -0.62 -1.07 20.05
N TYR A 63 -0.58 0.25 20.13
CA TYR A 63 0.64 1.01 20.36
C TYR A 63 0.36 2.18 21.30
N VAL A 64 1.41 2.63 21.99
CA VAL A 64 1.30 3.77 22.91
C VAL A 64 1.56 5.07 22.16
N THR A 65 0.71 6.05 22.43
CA THR A 65 0.89 7.44 21.98
C THR A 65 1.01 8.36 23.17
N HIS A 66 1.85 9.38 23.04
CA HIS A 66 2.06 10.36 24.09
C HIS A 66 1.26 11.62 23.79
N VAL A 67 0.31 11.94 24.67
CA VAL A 67 -0.49 13.17 24.56
C VAL A 67 -0.04 14.16 25.62
N PHE A 68 0.30 15.37 25.19
CA PHE A 68 0.63 16.45 26.10
C PHE A 68 -0.65 17.13 26.59
N HIS A 69 -0.87 17.12 27.90
CA HIS A 69 -2.01 17.75 28.54
C HIS A 69 -1.57 18.46 29.82
N ARG A 70 -1.82 19.78 29.88
CA ARG A 70 -1.57 20.63 31.08
C ARG A 70 -0.18 20.46 31.70
N GLY A 71 0.87 20.47 30.87
CA GLY A 71 2.25 20.38 31.36
C GLY A 71 2.75 18.95 31.62
N LYS A 72 1.92 17.93 31.38
CA LYS A 72 2.28 16.52 31.55
C LYS A 72 2.15 15.77 30.22
N THR A 73 3.06 14.84 29.99
CA THR A 73 2.96 13.88 28.89
C THR A 73 2.32 12.62 29.43
N VAL A 74 1.19 12.21 28.86
CA VAL A 74 0.43 11.03 29.29
C VAL A 74 0.48 9.97 28.18
N PRO A 75 0.99 8.76 28.46
CA PRO A 75 0.91 7.64 27.52
C PRO A 75 -0.53 7.13 27.45
N LEU A 76 -1.00 6.87 26.22
CA LEU A 76 -2.33 6.34 25.94
C LEU A 76 -2.23 5.21 24.92
N PRO A 77 -2.76 4.01 25.22
CA PRO A 77 -2.82 2.92 24.27
C PRO A 77 -3.83 3.26 23.18
N ARG A 78 -3.49 2.89 21.94
CA ARG A 78 -4.34 3.08 20.78
C ARG A 78 -4.24 1.86 19.88
N THR A 79 -5.40 1.37 19.46
CA THR A 79 -5.51 0.30 18.48
C THR A 79 -5.54 0.87 17.06
N ILE A 80 -4.81 0.22 16.16
CA ILE A 80 -4.95 0.39 14.71
C ILE A 80 -5.44 -0.91 14.10
N GLU A 81 -6.34 -0.78 13.13
CA GLU A 81 -6.85 -1.91 12.36
C GLU A 81 -6.66 -1.66 10.87
N ALA A 82 -6.05 -2.64 10.20
CA ALA A 82 -5.78 -2.57 8.77
C ALA A 82 -6.23 -3.86 8.09
N MET A 83 -7.09 -3.72 7.08
CA MET A 83 -7.45 -4.83 6.23
C MET A 83 -6.25 -5.18 5.34
N PHE A 84 -5.95 -6.46 5.23
CA PHE A 84 -4.95 -6.96 4.30
C PHE A 84 -5.50 -8.14 3.49
N ARG A 85 -4.90 -8.38 2.33
CA ARG A 85 -5.18 -9.55 1.49
C ARG A 85 -3.90 -10.09 0.88
N PHE A 86 -3.64 -11.37 1.11
CA PHE A 86 -2.77 -12.14 0.22
C PHE A 86 -3.60 -12.63 -0.95
N ALA A 87 -3.13 -12.46 -2.18
CA ALA A 87 -3.82 -12.95 -3.36
C ALA A 87 -2.81 -13.46 -4.39
N GLN A 88 -3.17 -14.59 -5.01
CA GLN A 88 -2.36 -15.20 -6.05
C GLN A 88 -2.70 -14.56 -7.39
N HIS A 89 -1.69 -14.14 -8.13
CA HIS A 89 -1.83 -13.59 -9.46
C HIS A 89 -0.73 -14.16 -10.34
N LYS A 90 -1.13 -15.01 -11.30
CA LYS A 90 -0.22 -15.88 -12.06
C LYS A 90 0.61 -16.77 -11.12
N ASP A 91 1.94 -16.75 -11.25
CA ASP A 91 2.92 -17.51 -10.48
C ASP A 91 3.40 -16.79 -9.20
N ARG A 92 2.84 -15.61 -8.90
CA ARG A 92 3.24 -14.79 -7.75
C ARG A 92 2.12 -14.63 -6.73
N THR A 93 2.50 -14.46 -5.47
CA THR A 93 1.60 -14.06 -4.38
C THR A 93 1.93 -12.63 -3.97
N PHE A 94 0.91 -11.78 -3.97
CA PHE A 94 1.01 -10.40 -3.54
C PHE A 94 0.29 -10.22 -2.20
N LEU A 95 0.81 -9.30 -1.39
CA LEU A 95 0.13 -8.78 -0.21
C LEU A 95 -0.32 -7.35 -0.50
N THR A 96 -1.61 -7.07 -0.35
CA THR A 96 -2.13 -5.70 -0.30
C THR A 96 -2.51 -5.36 1.12
N VAL A 97 -2.02 -4.23 1.65
CA VAL A 97 -2.43 -3.69 2.95
C VAL A 97 -3.16 -2.37 2.72
N VAL A 98 -4.42 -2.28 3.16
CA VAL A 98 -5.30 -1.10 2.96
C VAL A 98 -5.04 -0.06 4.05
N GLU A 99 -3.82 0.47 4.07
CA GLU A 99 -3.39 1.55 4.94
C GLU A 99 -2.33 2.46 4.28
N LYS A 100 -2.10 3.63 4.87
CA LYS A 100 -1.06 4.55 4.37
C LYS A 100 0.33 3.91 4.44
N LYS A 101 1.21 4.27 3.48
CA LYS A 101 2.54 3.69 3.28
C LYS A 101 3.32 3.37 4.56
N ARG A 102 3.44 4.31 5.51
CA ARG A 102 4.19 4.09 6.74
C ARG A 102 3.64 2.89 7.53
N LEU A 103 2.33 2.84 7.69
CA LEU A 103 1.69 1.78 8.46
C LEU A 103 1.61 0.48 7.65
N ALA A 104 1.33 0.55 6.35
CA ALA A 104 1.37 -0.61 5.46
C ALA A 104 2.75 -1.30 5.47
N ASN A 105 3.85 -0.53 5.44
CA ASN A 105 5.22 -1.06 5.54
C ASN A 105 5.48 -1.72 6.89
N PHE A 106 5.02 -1.11 7.98
CA PHE A 106 5.11 -1.71 9.32
C PHE A 106 4.38 -3.06 9.36
N ILE A 107 3.13 -3.11 8.88
CA ILE A 107 2.33 -4.34 8.88
C ILE A 107 2.97 -5.42 7.99
N ALA A 108 3.44 -5.07 6.79
CA ALA A 108 4.12 -6.01 5.91
C ALA A 108 5.38 -6.61 6.55
N ASN A 109 6.18 -5.81 7.26
CA ASN A 109 7.33 -6.30 8.02
C ASN A 109 6.92 -7.23 9.16
N ARG A 110 5.87 -6.87 9.92
CA ARG A 110 5.34 -7.72 10.99
C ARG A 110 4.81 -9.05 10.46
N LEU A 111 4.05 -9.03 9.37
CA LEU A 111 3.58 -10.24 8.70
C LEU A 111 4.75 -11.08 8.18
N SER A 112 5.82 -10.46 7.68
CA SER A 112 7.05 -11.17 7.28
C SER A 112 7.66 -11.91 8.47
N GLU A 113 7.82 -11.24 9.60
CA GLU A 113 8.34 -11.84 10.84
C GLU A 113 7.45 -12.98 11.33
N THR A 114 6.11 -12.82 11.29
CA THR A 114 5.16 -13.86 11.69
C THR A 114 5.18 -15.08 10.78
N ILE A 115 5.29 -14.90 9.45
CA ILE A 115 5.17 -16.00 8.48
C ILE A 115 6.50 -16.73 8.27
N TYR A 116 7.62 -16.01 8.30
CA TYR A 116 8.93 -16.50 7.90
C TYR A 116 9.96 -16.49 9.03
N GLU A 117 9.58 -16.06 10.23
CA GLU A 117 10.47 -15.92 11.38
C GLU A 117 11.62 -14.91 11.14
N ARG A 118 11.53 -14.12 10.07
CA ARG A 118 12.49 -13.07 9.70
C ARG A 118 11.86 -11.97 8.85
N ALA A 119 12.40 -10.77 8.98
CA ALA A 119 12.01 -9.63 8.15
C ALA A 119 12.56 -9.77 6.71
N GLY A 120 11.95 -9.05 5.77
CA GLY A 120 12.45 -8.92 4.39
C GLY A 120 11.98 -10.00 3.41
N HIS A 121 11.03 -10.85 3.77
CA HIS A 121 10.41 -11.83 2.86
C HIS A 121 9.12 -11.35 2.22
N ILE A 122 8.54 -10.31 2.80
CA ILE A 122 7.51 -9.50 2.16
C ILE A 122 8.18 -8.17 1.81
N THR A 123 8.38 -7.92 0.52
CA THR A 123 9.14 -6.76 0.01
C THR A 123 8.24 -5.83 -0.79
N GLU A 124 8.59 -4.55 -0.87
CA GLU A 124 7.82 -3.59 -1.65
C GLU A 124 7.71 -4.06 -3.12
N ALA A 125 6.49 -4.03 -3.66
CA ALA A 125 6.30 -4.19 -5.08
C ALA A 125 6.81 -2.94 -5.82
N ARG A 126 7.22 -3.14 -7.08
CA ARG A 126 7.64 -2.05 -7.96
C ARG A 126 6.94 -2.17 -9.30
N ILE A 127 6.44 -1.04 -9.80
CA ILE A 127 5.90 -0.90 -11.14
C ILE A 127 7.00 -0.25 -11.99
N PRO A 128 7.44 -0.90 -13.08
CA PRO A 128 8.41 -0.31 -13.99
C PRO A 128 7.93 1.03 -14.58
N PRO A 129 8.81 2.02 -14.81
CA PRO A 129 8.42 3.33 -15.34
C PRO A 129 7.63 3.25 -16.66
N GLU A 130 8.05 2.37 -17.56
CA GLU A 130 7.42 2.10 -18.84
C GLU A 130 6.02 1.51 -18.66
N THR A 131 5.83 0.58 -17.73
CA THR A 131 4.53 -0.02 -17.44
C THR A 131 3.57 1.00 -16.83
N LEU A 132 4.06 1.86 -15.93
CA LEU A 132 3.26 2.95 -15.36
C LEU A 132 2.86 3.96 -16.44
N ARG A 133 3.78 4.25 -17.38
CA ARG A 133 3.52 5.13 -18.52
C ARG A 133 2.46 4.53 -19.44
N ASP A 134 2.57 3.27 -19.80
CA ASP A 134 1.58 2.59 -20.65
C ASP A 134 0.19 2.54 -20.00
N PHE A 135 0.14 2.29 -18.70
CA PHE A 135 -1.10 2.34 -17.93
C PHE A 135 -1.71 3.75 -17.95
N HIS A 136 -0.87 4.78 -17.83
CA HIS A 136 -1.30 6.16 -17.93
C HIS A 136 -1.85 6.51 -19.32
N LEU A 137 -1.13 6.13 -20.38
CA LEU A 137 -1.52 6.40 -21.77
C LEU A 137 -2.84 5.72 -22.19
N LYS A 138 -3.19 4.58 -21.58
CA LYS A 138 -4.49 3.92 -21.80
C LYS A 138 -5.66 4.68 -21.16
N ASN A 139 -5.40 5.54 -20.19
CA ASN A 139 -6.37 6.34 -19.44
C ASN A 139 -6.08 7.84 -19.58
N PRO A 140 -6.14 8.41 -20.81
CA PRO A 140 -5.70 9.79 -21.04
C PRO A 140 -6.64 10.84 -20.44
N GLU A 141 -7.94 10.57 -20.48
CA GLU A 141 -8.98 11.45 -19.94
C GLU A 141 -8.83 11.63 -18.42
N ASP A 142 -9.01 12.86 -17.96
CA ASP A 142 -8.96 13.21 -16.52
C ASP A 142 -7.58 12.94 -15.87
N THR A 143 -6.50 12.91 -16.65
CA THR A 143 -5.15 13.02 -16.09
C THR A 143 -4.99 14.38 -15.44
N LYS A 144 -4.79 14.40 -14.12
CA LYS A 144 -4.72 15.66 -13.35
C LYS A 144 -3.31 16.02 -12.92
N ILE A 145 -2.50 15.01 -12.62
CA ILE A 145 -1.20 15.19 -11.98
C ILE A 145 -0.24 14.09 -12.43
N THR A 146 0.96 14.51 -12.82
CA THR A 146 2.05 13.63 -13.24
C THR A 146 3.33 14.08 -12.54
N PHE A 147 4.05 13.16 -11.89
CA PHE A 147 5.38 13.44 -11.32
C PHE A 147 6.43 12.63 -12.03
N PHE A 148 7.59 13.23 -12.22
CA PHE A 148 8.81 12.61 -12.71
C PHE A 148 9.87 12.57 -11.61
N ASP A 149 10.63 11.50 -11.56
CA ASP A 149 11.87 11.38 -10.79
C ASP A 149 13.02 10.93 -11.69
N ASN A 150 14.23 10.77 -11.12
CA ASN A 150 15.45 10.50 -11.91
C ASN A 150 15.67 11.53 -13.03
N VAL A 151 15.37 12.81 -12.75
CA VAL A 151 15.42 13.87 -13.75
C VAL A 151 16.88 14.23 -14.03
N ASP A 152 17.27 14.27 -15.30
CA ASP A 152 18.63 14.60 -15.77
C ASP A 152 18.92 16.12 -15.80
N ILE A 153 18.18 16.91 -15.02
CA ILE A 153 18.32 18.35 -14.89
C ILE A 153 19.10 18.68 -13.61
N PRO A 154 20.21 19.44 -13.68
CA PRO A 154 21.02 19.77 -12.50
C PRO A 154 20.19 20.35 -11.35
N ASN A 155 20.38 19.79 -10.16
CA ASN A 155 19.71 20.18 -8.90
C ASN A 155 18.18 19.96 -8.88
N VAL A 156 17.61 19.23 -9.84
CA VAL A 156 16.18 18.90 -9.87
C VAL A 156 15.98 17.42 -9.56
N ASN A 157 15.45 17.13 -8.37
CA ASN A 157 15.23 15.74 -7.93
C ASN A 157 13.86 15.20 -8.37
N LYS A 158 12.86 16.09 -8.51
CA LYS A 158 11.50 15.78 -8.92
C LYS A 158 10.92 16.93 -9.71
N LEU A 159 10.12 16.59 -10.73
CA LEU A 159 9.35 17.54 -11.52
C LEU A 159 7.88 17.12 -11.49
N SER A 160 6.96 18.07 -11.52
CA SER A 160 5.53 17.78 -11.62
C SER A 160 4.82 18.65 -12.62
N LEU A 161 3.85 18.03 -13.30
CA LEU A 161 2.90 18.69 -14.19
C LEU A 161 1.51 18.61 -13.56
N TYR A 162 0.79 19.73 -13.60
CA TYR A 162 -0.58 19.87 -13.13
C TYR A 162 -1.44 20.51 -14.21
N GLY A 163 -2.56 19.89 -14.52
CA GLY A 163 -3.47 20.38 -15.54
C GLY A 163 -4.44 19.29 -15.99
N PRO A 164 -5.53 19.64 -16.68
CA PRO A 164 -6.33 18.67 -17.41
C PRO A 164 -5.53 18.13 -18.61
N ASP A 165 -5.72 16.84 -18.94
CA ASP A 165 -5.27 16.21 -20.19
C ASP A 165 -3.76 16.36 -20.49
N LEU A 166 -2.92 16.30 -19.43
CA LEU A 166 -1.46 16.51 -19.53
C LEU A 166 -0.78 15.66 -20.61
N ILE A 167 -1.28 14.44 -20.86
CA ILE A 167 -0.73 13.50 -21.84
C ILE A 167 -0.63 14.12 -23.24
N GLY A 168 -1.56 15.00 -23.62
CA GLY A 168 -1.57 15.64 -24.95
C GLY A 168 -0.63 16.84 -25.09
N THR A 169 0.11 17.20 -24.05
CA THR A 169 0.95 18.41 -24.04
C THR A 169 2.38 18.11 -24.46
N SER A 170 3.02 19.06 -25.17
CA SER A 170 4.44 18.97 -25.51
C SER A 170 5.34 18.87 -24.27
N LEU A 171 4.94 19.51 -23.15
CA LEU A 171 5.67 19.46 -21.88
C LEU A 171 5.71 18.05 -21.27
N PHE A 172 4.63 17.28 -21.42
CA PHE A 172 4.62 15.88 -20.95
C PHE A 172 5.60 15.03 -21.74
N GLU A 173 5.64 15.19 -23.07
CA GLU A 173 6.61 14.48 -23.92
C GLU A 173 8.05 14.92 -23.65
N GLU A 174 8.27 16.21 -23.46
CA GLU A 174 9.59 16.79 -23.17
C GLU A 174 10.14 16.28 -21.84
N TYR A 175 9.38 16.42 -20.75
CA TYR A 175 9.84 15.96 -19.44
C TYR A 175 9.91 14.43 -19.33
N GLY A 176 9.10 13.70 -20.11
CA GLY A 176 9.23 12.24 -20.25
C GLY A 176 10.51 11.78 -20.95
N LYS A 177 11.28 12.68 -21.59
CA LYS A 177 12.64 12.38 -22.09
C LYS A 177 13.72 12.58 -21.04
N HIS A 178 13.43 13.42 -20.05
CA HIS A 178 14.38 13.88 -19.03
C HIS A 178 14.25 13.14 -17.70
N GLY A 179 13.13 12.43 -17.45
CA GLY A 179 12.95 11.67 -16.23
C GLY A 179 11.93 10.54 -16.36
N ASP A 180 11.89 9.72 -15.32
CA ASP A 180 10.98 8.59 -15.23
C ASP A 180 9.66 8.99 -14.60
N LEU A 181 8.56 8.45 -15.11
CA LEU A 181 7.25 8.63 -14.50
C LEU A 181 7.20 7.98 -13.11
N TRP A 182 6.98 8.78 -12.06
CA TRP A 182 6.97 8.33 -10.66
C TRP A 182 5.57 8.13 -10.09
N TYR A 183 4.65 9.05 -10.36
CA TYR A 183 3.30 9.09 -9.82
C TYR A 183 2.33 9.66 -10.85
N ILE A 184 1.17 9.02 -10.95
CA ILE A 184 0.07 9.45 -11.79
C ILE A 184 -1.21 9.56 -10.99
N VAL A 185 -2.08 10.48 -11.38
CA VAL A 185 -3.50 10.47 -11.01
C VAL A 185 -4.33 10.41 -12.28
N ALA A 186 -5.05 9.31 -12.46
CA ALA A 186 -5.90 9.07 -13.60
C ALA A 186 -7.25 8.48 -13.18
N LYS A 187 -8.21 8.52 -14.08
CA LYS A 187 -9.50 7.85 -13.90
C LYS A 187 -9.43 6.45 -14.51
N SER A 188 -9.65 5.41 -13.71
CA SER A 188 -9.84 4.05 -14.23
C SER A 188 -11.10 4.02 -15.09
N LYS A 189 -10.95 3.62 -16.35
CA LYS A 189 -12.08 3.48 -17.28
C LYS A 189 -13.05 2.37 -16.88
N GLU A 190 -12.54 1.26 -16.37
CA GLU A 190 -13.35 0.08 -16.02
C GLU A 190 -14.21 0.34 -14.76
N HIS A 191 -13.63 1.01 -13.75
CA HIS A 191 -14.29 1.18 -12.46
C HIS A 191 -14.84 2.61 -12.22
N GLY A 192 -14.44 3.59 -13.04
CA GLY A 192 -14.76 5.00 -12.83
C GLY A 192 -14.06 5.63 -11.63
N TYR A 193 -13.03 4.98 -11.09
CA TYR A 193 -12.30 5.41 -9.90
C TYR A 193 -11.26 6.47 -10.23
N VAL A 194 -11.11 7.48 -9.38
CA VAL A 194 -9.99 8.44 -9.46
C VAL A 194 -8.86 7.87 -8.63
N VAL A 195 -7.77 7.47 -9.28
CA VAL A 195 -6.72 6.65 -8.66
C VAL A 195 -5.36 7.32 -8.82
N GLY A 196 -4.67 7.47 -7.69
CA GLY A 196 -3.26 7.81 -7.62
C GLY A 196 -2.41 6.55 -7.49
N VAL A 197 -1.43 6.35 -8.37
CA VAL A 197 -0.53 5.19 -8.36
C VAL A 197 0.92 5.66 -8.44
N THR A 198 1.76 5.18 -7.53
CA THR A 198 3.22 5.41 -7.53
C THR A 198 4.00 4.18 -8.02
N ARG A 199 5.24 4.37 -8.48
CA ARG A 199 6.14 3.24 -8.84
C ARG A 199 6.43 2.27 -7.70
N ASP A 200 6.33 2.69 -6.44
CA ASP A 200 6.47 1.80 -5.28
C ASP A 200 5.16 1.06 -4.91
N ALA A 201 4.21 1.01 -5.85
CA ALA A 201 2.91 0.37 -5.74
C ALA A 201 2.08 0.84 -4.53
N SER A 202 2.23 2.13 -4.16
CA SER A 202 1.27 2.79 -3.28
C SER A 202 0.09 3.25 -4.13
N VAL A 203 -1.13 2.87 -3.72
CA VAL A 203 -2.35 3.11 -4.49
C VAL A 203 -3.37 3.84 -3.62
N THR A 204 -3.86 4.97 -4.11
CA THR A 204 -4.84 5.80 -3.42
C THR A 204 -6.05 6.00 -4.33
N ILE A 205 -7.24 5.62 -3.87
CA ILE A 205 -8.50 5.85 -4.60
C ILE A 205 -9.27 6.96 -3.89
N PHE A 206 -9.51 8.05 -4.61
CA PHE A 206 -10.00 9.32 -4.05
C PHE A 206 -11.54 9.40 -3.94
N ASN A 207 -12.26 8.47 -4.56
CA ASN A 207 -13.72 8.47 -4.64
C ASN A 207 -14.38 7.17 -4.14
N ILE A 208 -13.68 6.34 -3.37
CA ILE A 208 -14.27 5.17 -2.70
C ILE A 208 -13.88 5.12 -1.23
N VAL A 209 -14.63 4.31 -0.47
CA VAL A 209 -14.41 4.03 0.95
C VAL A 209 -14.45 2.53 1.27
N ASP A 210 -15.01 1.75 0.35
CA ASP A 210 -15.19 0.32 0.49
C ASP A 210 -13.85 -0.39 0.28
N LYS A 211 -13.32 -0.97 1.36
CA LYS A 211 -12.04 -1.67 1.35
C LYS A 211 -12.08 -2.95 0.49
N ASN A 212 -13.24 -3.59 0.32
CA ASN A 212 -13.34 -4.77 -0.55
C ASN A 212 -13.25 -4.36 -2.02
N LYS A 213 -13.96 -3.30 -2.43
CA LYS A 213 -13.83 -2.73 -3.79
C LYS A 213 -12.42 -2.24 -4.07
N TYR A 214 -11.75 -1.65 -3.06
CA TYR A 214 -10.34 -1.29 -3.16
C TYR A 214 -9.45 -2.51 -3.46
N LEU A 215 -9.61 -3.60 -2.71
CA LEU A 215 -8.83 -4.83 -2.92
C LEU A 215 -9.10 -5.46 -4.29
N GLU A 216 -10.35 -5.48 -4.75
CA GLU A 216 -10.73 -5.96 -6.08
C GLU A 216 -10.07 -5.13 -7.19
N TYR A 217 -10.09 -3.80 -7.05
CA TYR A 217 -9.42 -2.89 -7.97
C TYR A 217 -7.90 -3.17 -8.05
N VAL A 218 -7.25 -3.28 -6.90
CA VAL A 218 -5.80 -3.54 -6.83
C VAL A 218 -5.45 -4.88 -7.49
N GLU A 219 -6.24 -5.92 -7.23
CA GLU A 219 -6.03 -7.24 -7.80
C GLU A 219 -6.20 -7.28 -9.33
N LYS A 220 -7.19 -6.55 -9.86
CA LYS A 220 -7.50 -6.52 -11.29
C LYS A 220 -6.62 -5.57 -12.10
N GLU A 221 -6.37 -4.37 -11.59
CA GLU A 221 -5.71 -3.30 -12.35
C GLU A 221 -4.27 -3.04 -11.94
N ILE A 222 -3.88 -3.31 -10.68
CA ILE A 222 -2.54 -2.95 -10.19
C ILE A 222 -1.57 -4.13 -10.21
N TYR A 223 -2.00 -5.33 -9.81
CA TYR A 223 -1.13 -6.52 -9.86
C TYR A 223 -0.54 -6.78 -11.26
N PRO A 224 -1.28 -6.61 -12.37
CA PRO A 224 -0.71 -6.77 -13.70
C PRO A 224 0.42 -5.78 -14.03
N LEU A 225 0.51 -4.64 -13.34
CA LEU A 225 1.53 -3.61 -13.58
C LEU A 225 2.87 -3.92 -12.87
N ILE A 226 2.86 -4.85 -11.93
CA ILE A 226 4.03 -5.20 -11.09
C ILE A 226 4.84 -6.37 -11.70
N LEU A 227 4.25 -7.11 -12.64
CA LEU A 227 4.78 -8.38 -13.13
C LEU A 227 6.10 -8.25 -13.88
#